data_AF-A0A7H8QDR0-F1
#
_entry.id   AF-A0A7H8QDR0-F1
#
_cell.length_a   1.000
_cell.length_b   1.000
_cell.length_c   1.000
_cell.angle_alpha   90.00
_cell.angle_beta   90.00
_cell.angle_gamma   90.00
#
_symmetry.space_group_name_H-M   'P 1'
#
loop_
_entity.id
_entity.type
_entity.pdbx_description
1 polymer ?
#
loop_
_entity_poly.entity_id
_entity_poly.type
_entity_poly.pdbx_seq_one_letter_code
_entity_poly.pdbx_strand_id
1 'polypeptide(L)' 'MKTSTILLIILGFMHVLTLINILLFEGMFDDIVFFFNTAIFFFAFAFYTKRQGNAKKSADSLKD' A
#
# COMPACT_ATOMS: atom_id res chain seq x y z
N MET A 1 4.40 -2.02 15.61
CA MET A 1 3.77 -2.95 14.65
C MET A 1 4.71 -3.17 13.48
N LYS A 2 4.80 -4.39 12.92
CA LYS A 2 5.67 -4.67 11.76
C LYS A 2 5.21 -3.79 10.59
N THR A 3 6.13 -3.27 9.78
CA THR A 3 5.81 -2.39 8.64
C THR A 3 4.82 -3.06 7.67
N SER A 4 4.82 -4.39 7.60
CA SER A 4 3.87 -5.21 6.84
C SER A 4 2.42 -5.05 7.32
N THR A 5 2.19 -4.89 8.63
CA THR A 5 0.84 -4.71 9.21
C THR A 5 0.24 -3.37 8.78
N ILE A 6 1.07 -2.32 8.70
CA ILE A 6 0.66 -1.00 8.22
C ILE A 6 0.27 -1.04 6.75
N LEU A 7 1.01 -1.79 5.91
CA LEU A 7 0.62 -2.00 4.50
C LEU A 7 -0.74 -2.69 4.38
N LEU A 8 -1.00 -3.71 5.19
CA LEU A 8 -2.28 -4.42 5.18
C LEU A 8 -3.45 -3.54 5.61
N ILE A 9 -3.25 -2.68 6.61
CA ILE A 9 -4.27 -1.73 7.07
C ILE A 9 -4.58 -0.71 5.96
N ILE A 10 -3.54 -0.16 5.32
CA ILE A 10 -3.71 0.78 4.21
C ILE A 10 -4.46 0.09 3.06
N LEU A 11 -4.06 -1.13 2.70
CA LEU A 11 -4.71 -1.90 1.63
C LEU A 11 -6.19 -2.17 1.92
N GLY A 12 -6.53 -2.56 3.15
CA GLY A 12 -7.92 -2.78 3.56
C GLY A 12 -8.74 -1.49 3.50
N PHE A 13 -8.19 -0.38 3.98
CA PHE A 13 -8.84 0.92 3.96
C PHE A 13 -9.12 1.41 2.53
N MET A 14 -8.15 1.23 1.64
CA MET A 14 -8.26 1.51 0.21
C MET A 14 -9.43 0.76 -0.43
N HIS A 15 -9.57 -0.53 -0.12
CA HIS A 15 -10.62 -1.36 -0.70
C HIS A 15 -12.02 -0.99 -0.19
N VAL A 16 -12.12 -0.66 1.10
CA VAL A 16 -13.37 -0.19 1.71
C VAL A 16 -13.83 1.13 1.11
N LEU A 17 -12.90 2.08 0.86
CA LEU A 17 -13.23 3.35 0.21
C LEU A 17 -13.78 3.16 -1.21
N THR A 18 -13.21 2.24 -1.98
CA THR A 18 -13.73 1.91 -3.32
C THR A 18 -15.12 1.29 -3.25
N LEU A 19 -15.35 0.35 -2.32
CA LEU A 19 -16.67 -0.24 -2.12
C LEU A 19 -17.72 0.80 -1.72
N ILE A 20 -17.36 1.72 -0.83
CA ILE A 20 -18.22 2.84 -0.41
C ILE A 20 -18.54 3.75 -1.61
N ASN A 21 -17.55 4.05 -2.45
CA ASN A 21 -17.75 4.86 -3.65
C ASN A 21 -18.73 4.21 -4.64
N ILE A 22 -18.58 2.90 -4.87
CA ILE A 22 -19.46 2.13 -5.75
C ILE A 22 -20.88 2.03 -5.17
N LEU A 23 -21.01 1.78 -3.87
CA LEU A 23 -22.30 1.54 -3.21
C LEU A 23 -23.11 2.82 -2.94
N LEU A 24 -22.46 3.95 -2.63
CA LEU A 24 -23.14 5.20 -2.26
C LEU A 24 -23.17 6.25 -3.38
N PHE A 25 -22.21 6.22 -4.30
CA PHE A 25 -22.08 7.21 -5.37
C PHE A 25 -22.22 6.62 -6.77
N GLU A 26 -22.71 5.37 -6.88
CA GLU A 26 -22.87 4.62 -8.14
C GLU A 26 -21.60 4.61 -9.01
N GLY A 27 -20.41 4.72 -8.39
CA GLY A 27 -19.15 4.76 -9.13
C GLY A 27 -18.88 6.08 -9.87
N MET A 28 -19.56 7.19 -9.54
CA MET A 28 -19.31 8.48 -10.21
C MET A 28 -17.85 8.95 -10.11
N PHE A 29 -17.14 8.56 -9.04
CA PHE A 29 -15.72 8.87 -8.84
C PHE A 29 -14.80 7.65 -9.02
N ASP A 30 -15.28 6.57 -9.64
CA ASP A 30 -14.53 5.30 -9.65
C ASP A 30 -13.14 5.45 -10.29
N ASP A 31 -13.04 6.15 -11.40
CA ASP A 31 -11.75 6.40 -12.08
C ASP A 31 -10.76 7.15 -11.17
N ILE A 32 -11.23 8.16 -10.44
CA ILE A 32 -10.39 8.98 -9.55
C ILE A 32 -9.99 8.18 -8.31
N VAL A 33 -10.95 7.50 -7.68
CA VAL A 33 -10.71 6.70 -6.47
C VAL A 33 -9.80 5.52 -6.79
N PHE A 34 -9.97 4.88 -7.94
CA PHE A 34 -9.11 3.81 -8.43
C PHE A 34 -7.68 4.29 -8.72
N PHE A 35 -7.54 5.45 -9.37
CA PHE A 35 -6.23 6.04 -9.62
C PHE A 35 -5.50 6.39 -8.31
N PHE A 36 -6.21 7.00 -7.37
CA PHE A 36 -5.65 7.35 -6.06
C PHE A 36 -5.26 6.10 -5.25
N ASN A 37 -6.09 5.05 -5.30
CA ASN A 37 -5.79 3.76 -4.70
C ASN A 37 -4.52 3.14 -5.25
N THR A 38 -4.41 3.10 -6.57
CA THR A 38 -3.27 2.49 -7.25
C THR A 38 -1.98 3.25 -6.97
N ALA A 39 -2.02 4.59 -6.98
CA ALA A 39 -0.86 5.43 -6.72
C ALA A 39 -0.30 5.25 -5.29
N ILE A 40 -1.18 5.29 -4.27
CA ILE A 40 -0.76 5.11 -2.87
C ILE A 40 -0.29 3.67 -2.63
N PHE A 41 -0.94 2.68 -3.23
CA PHE A 41 -0.51 1.29 -3.14
C PHE A 41 0.90 1.11 -3.70
N PHE A 42 1.17 1.61 -4.91
CA PHE A 42 2.51 1.55 -5.51
C PHE A 42 3.55 2.32 -4.70
N PHE A 43 3.20 3.47 -4.13
CA PHE A 43 4.08 4.23 -3.26
C PHE A 43 4.43 3.46 -1.99
N ALA A 44 3.43 2.91 -1.30
CA ALA A 44 3.62 2.08 -0.11
C ALA A 44 4.41 0.81 -0.43
N PHE A 45 4.14 0.18 -1.57
CA PHE A 45 4.84 -1.01 -2.05
C PHE A 45 6.31 -0.72 -2.38
N ALA A 46 6.60 0.38 -3.09
CA ALA A 46 7.96 0.81 -3.39
C ALA A 46 8.74 1.15 -2.12
N PHE A 47 8.11 1.84 -1.17
CA PHE A 47 8.70 2.16 0.12
C PHE A 47 9.00 0.90 0.95
N TYR A 48 8.06 -0.05 0.97
CA TYR A 48 8.23 -1.33 1.66
C TYR A 48 9.35 -2.18 1.03
N THR A 49 9.38 -2.27 -0.31
CA THR A 49 10.41 -3.01 -1.05
C THR A 49 11.78 -2.39 -0.85
N LYS A 50 11.91 -1.06 -0.90
CA LYS A 50 13.17 -0.35 -0.61
C LYS A 50 13.65 -0.60 0.81
N ARG A 51 12.74 -0.60 1.79
CA ARG A 51 13.05 -0.86 3.20
C ARG A 51 13.45 -2.32 3.46
N GLN A 52 12.81 -3.29 2.81
CA GLN A 52 13.24 -4.69 2.86
C GLN A 52 14.60 -4.90 2.18
N GLY A 53 14.87 -4.24 1.06
CA GLY A 53 16.16 -4.30 0.38
C GLY A 53 17.32 -3.85 1.26
N ASN A 54 17.14 -2.76 2.02
CA ASN A 54 18.14 -2.30 2.99
C ASN A 54 18.27 -3.21 4.23
N ALA A 55 17.17 -3.78 4.71
CA ALA A 55 17.21 -4.73 5.82
C ALA A 55 17.97 -6.02 5.45
N LYS A 56 17.86 -6.47 4.20
CA LYS A 56 18.63 -7.62 3.68
C LYS A 56 20.12 -7.30 3.55
N LYS A 57 20.45 -6.10 3.04
CA LYS A 57 21.85 -5.68 2.83
C LYS A 57 22.61 -5.47 4.14
N SER A 58 21.94 -4.99 5.18
CA SER A 58 22.53 -4.82 6.52
C SER A 58 22.68 -6.13 7.32
N ALA A 59 21.93 -7.18 6.97
CA ALA A 59 22.06 -8.50 7.60
C ALA A 59 23.18 -9.34 6.98
N ASP A 60 23.57 -9.02 5.74
CA ASP A 60 24.66 -9.69 5.02
C ASP A 60 26.02 -9.12 5.42
N SER A 61 26.13 -7.80 5.58
CA SER A 61 27.36 -7.10 6.02
C SER A 61 27.74 -7.30 7.49
N LEU A 62 26.98 -8.10 8.23
CA LEU A 62 27.22 -8.45 9.64
C LEU A 62 27.71 -9.90 9.78
N LYS A 63 27.88 -10.61 8.65
CA LYS A 63 28.48 -11.95 8.55
C LYS A 63 29.92 -11.92 7.99
N ASP A 64 30.44 -10.74 7.65
CA ASP A 64 31.82 -10.53 7.20
C ASP A 64 32.73 -10.08 8.35
#